data_AF-A0A2H9L2E3-F1
#
_entry.id   AF-A0A2H9L2E3-F1
#
_cell.length_a   1.000
_cell.length_b   1.000
_cell.length_c   1.000
_cell.angle_alpha   90.00
_cell.angle_beta   90.00
_cell.angle_gamma   90.00
#
_symmetry.space_group_name_H-M   'P 1'
#
loop_
_entity.id
_entity.type
_entity.pdbx_description
1 polymer ?
#
loop_
_entity_poly.entity_id
_entity_poly.type
_entity_poly.pdbx_seq_one_letter_code
_entity_poly.pdbx_strand_id
1 'polypeptide(L)'
;MKCVFEAEISKKAEVISLLEADPYGKEEQGEFAGRSFSRNGYKFKEGLMLGEDKEKVFVYLKGPDDFLPFATKKFEGIAKRCSPEDEARILKKIDDEEQGAEMGVGAIFG
;
A
#
# COMPACT_ATOMS: atom_id res chain seq x y z
N MET A 1 6.77 8.50 6.43
CA MET A 1 7.35 7.21 5.98
C MET A 1 6.66 6.67 4.73
N LYS A 2 7.36 5.85 3.94
CA LYS A 2 6.85 5.08 2.79
C LYS A 2 7.35 3.63 2.93
N CYS A 3 6.49 2.63 2.73
CA CYS A 3 6.92 1.22 2.71
C CYS A 3 6.04 0.37 1.78
N VAL A 4 6.52 -0.84 1.48
CA VAL A 4 5.82 -1.77 0.59
C VAL A 4 5.72 -3.15 1.22
N PHE A 5 4.52 -3.71 1.19
CA PHE A 5 4.25 -5.11 1.53
C PHE A 5 3.94 -5.90 0.26
N GLU A 6 4.39 -7.15 0.21
CA GLU A 6 4.06 -8.12 -0.83
C GLU A 6 3.25 -9.30 -0.27
N ALA A 7 2.29 -9.77 -1.05
CA ALA A 7 1.54 -10.99 -0.78
C ALA A 7 1.33 -11.78 -2.08
N GLU A 8 0.98 -13.06 -1.93
CA GLU A 8 0.53 -13.88 -3.05
C GLU A 8 -0.80 -13.33 -3.61
N ILE A 9 -1.00 -13.43 -4.92
CA ILE A 9 -2.22 -12.97 -5.60
C ILE A 9 -3.47 -13.69 -5.10
N SER A 10 -3.32 -14.92 -4.61
CA SER A 10 -4.41 -15.68 -3.95
C SER A 10 -4.93 -14.99 -2.68
N LYS A 11 -4.11 -14.19 -2.01
CA LYS A 11 -4.50 -13.39 -0.82
C LYS A 11 -5.01 -12.00 -1.16
N LYS A 12 -5.14 -11.66 -2.44
CA LYS A 12 -5.64 -10.34 -2.90
C LYS A 12 -6.94 -9.92 -2.20
N ALA A 13 -7.92 -10.81 -2.15
CA ALA A 13 -9.21 -10.51 -1.54
C ALA A 13 -9.07 -10.16 -0.05
N GLU A 14 -8.27 -10.93 0.68
CA GLU A 14 -8.00 -10.72 2.10
C GLU A 14 -7.27 -9.40 2.36
N VAL A 15 -6.27 -9.07 1.52
CA VAL A 15 -5.55 -7.80 1.57
C VAL A 15 -6.51 -6.62 1.34
N ILE A 16 -7.35 -6.69 0.31
CA ILE A 16 -8.32 -5.61 0.01
C ILE A 16 -9.33 -5.47 1.16
N SER A 17 -9.90 -6.57 1.63
CA SER A 17 -10.82 -6.54 2.77
C SER A 17 -10.19 -5.92 4.01
N LEU A 18 -8.92 -6.21 4.29
CA LEU A 18 -8.20 -5.62 5.42
C LEU A 18 -7.99 -4.11 5.26
N LEU A 19 -7.63 -3.66 4.05
CA LEU A 19 -7.42 -2.24 3.74
C LEU A 19 -8.71 -1.42 3.84
N GLU A 20 -9.86 -2.06 3.55
CA GLU A 20 -11.18 -1.43 3.51
C GLU A 20 -12.02 -1.65 4.78
N ALA A 21 -11.60 -2.53 5.70
CA ALA A 21 -12.38 -2.95 6.86
C ALA A 21 -12.75 -1.79 7.80
N ASP A 22 -11.78 -0.98 8.19
CA ASP A 22 -12.00 0.16 9.10
C ASP A 22 -11.52 1.47 8.47
N PRO A 23 -12.33 2.09 7.60
CA PRO A 23 -11.94 3.30 6.89
C PRO A 23 -11.77 4.51 7.81
N TYR A 24 -12.31 4.46 9.04
CA TYR A 24 -12.27 5.58 9.98
C TYR A 24 -11.38 5.35 11.21
N GLY A 25 -10.82 4.15 11.39
CA GLY A 25 -10.00 3.80 12.55
C GLY A 25 -10.78 3.72 13.86
N LYS A 26 -12.10 3.47 13.77
CA LYS A 26 -13.02 3.47 14.92
C LYS A 26 -13.00 2.15 15.68
N GLU A 27 -12.66 1.06 15.01
CA GLU A 27 -12.64 -0.27 15.60
C GLU A 27 -11.30 -0.54 16.31
N GLU A 28 -10.25 0.17 15.90
CA GLU A 28 -8.95 0.09 16.56
C GLU A 28 -8.98 0.64 17.98
N GLN A 29 -8.46 -0.15 18.92
CA GLN A 29 -8.33 0.20 20.33
C GLN A 29 -6.87 0.14 20.76
N GLY A 30 -6.54 0.79 21.88
CA GLY A 30 -5.19 0.80 22.43
C GLY A 30 -4.22 1.66 21.60
N GLU A 31 -3.00 1.16 21.39
CA GLU A 31 -1.89 1.91 20.75
C GLU A 31 -2.15 2.31 19.28
N PHE A 32 -3.17 1.71 18.64
CA PHE A 32 -3.52 1.97 17.24
C PHE A 32 -4.85 2.70 17.05
N ALA A 33 -5.47 3.18 18.13
CA ALA A 33 -6.76 3.86 18.07
C ALA A 33 -6.76 5.05 17.09
N GLY A 34 -7.77 5.12 16.24
CA GLY A 34 -7.93 6.17 15.23
C GLY A 34 -7.12 5.96 13.94
N ARG A 35 -6.35 4.88 13.81
CA ARG A 35 -5.57 4.59 12.60
C ARG A 35 -6.40 3.83 11.57
N SER A 36 -6.26 4.23 10.32
CA SER A 36 -6.95 3.63 9.18
C SER A 36 -6.04 3.67 7.96
N PHE A 37 -6.06 2.59 7.17
CA PHE A 37 -5.38 2.56 5.88
C PHE A 37 -5.95 3.62 4.94
N SER A 38 -7.27 3.77 4.88
CA SER A 38 -7.94 4.76 4.02
C SER A 38 -7.58 6.21 4.37
N ARG A 39 -7.30 6.51 5.64
CA ARG A 39 -6.92 7.86 6.09
C ARG A 39 -5.46 8.20 5.83
N ASN A 40 -4.56 7.25 6.06
CA ASN A 40 -3.12 7.50 5.92
C ASN A 40 -2.64 7.39 4.47
N GLY A 41 -3.43 6.75 3.62
CA GLY A 41 -3.18 6.64 2.18
C GLY A 41 -2.40 5.36 1.87
N TYR A 42 -3.05 4.48 1.11
CA TYR A 42 -2.43 3.28 0.56
C TYR A 42 -2.62 3.23 -0.95
N LYS A 43 -1.79 2.44 -1.62
CA LYS A 43 -2.05 1.99 -2.98
C LYS A 43 -1.91 0.49 -3.06
N PHE A 44 -2.88 -0.12 -3.72
CA PHE A 44 -2.86 -1.55 -4.03
C PHE A 44 -2.55 -1.71 -5.52
N LYS A 45 -1.58 -2.58 -5.84
CA LYS A 45 -1.17 -2.87 -7.22
C LYS A 45 -0.91 -4.36 -7.39
N GLU A 46 -1.37 -4.92 -8.50
CA GLU A 46 -0.98 -6.27 -8.91
C GLU A 46 0.41 -6.22 -9.52
N GLY A 47 1.23 -7.26 -9.31
CA GLY A 47 2.59 -7.27 -9.83
C GLY A 47 2.65 -7.16 -11.34
N LEU A 48 1.67 -7.75 -12.05
CA LEU A 48 1.54 -7.59 -13.50
C LEU A 48 1.44 -6.11 -13.93
N MET A 49 0.71 -5.27 -13.17
CA MET A 49 0.56 -3.84 -13.48
C MET A 49 1.85 -3.05 -13.27
N LEU A 50 2.73 -3.55 -12.41
CA LEU A 50 4.03 -2.95 -12.14
C LEU A 50 5.15 -3.55 -13.00
N GLY A 51 4.86 -4.53 -13.88
CA GLY A 51 5.90 -5.28 -14.58
C GLY A 51 6.79 -6.06 -13.60
N GLU A 52 6.17 -6.59 -12.56
CA GLU A 52 6.76 -7.45 -11.52
C GLU A 52 6.12 -8.84 -11.60
N ASP A 53 6.42 -9.69 -10.62
CA ASP A 53 5.84 -11.03 -10.54
C ASP A 53 4.30 -10.98 -10.56
N LYS A 54 3.70 -11.59 -11.59
CA LYS A 54 2.25 -11.64 -11.81
C LYS A 54 1.50 -12.43 -10.73
N GLU A 55 2.20 -13.28 -9.98
CA GLU A 55 1.64 -14.08 -8.89
C GLU A 55 1.66 -13.30 -7.57
N LYS A 56 2.12 -12.05 -7.58
CA LYS A 56 2.18 -11.18 -6.40
C LYS A 56 1.26 -9.97 -6.50
N VAL A 57 0.92 -9.45 -5.32
CA VAL A 57 0.29 -8.15 -5.12
C VAL A 57 1.13 -7.32 -4.17
N PHE A 58 1.13 -6.01 -4.39
CA PHE A 58 1.93 -5.05 -3.66
C PHE A 58 1.01 -4.00 -3.02
N VAL A 59 1.24 -3.76 -1.73
CA VAL A 59 0.58 -2.72 -0.96
C VAL A 59 1.62 -1.67 -0.61
N TYR A 60 1.51 -0.51 -1.23
CA TYR A 60 2.26 0.67 -0.85
C TYR A 60 1.51 1.41 0.24
N LEU A 61 2.24 1.76 1.30
CA LEU A 61 1.72 2.57 2.39
C LEU A 61 2.52 3.87 2.49
N LYS A 62 1.78 4.97 2.58
CA LYS A 62 2.29 6.28 2.96
C LYS A 62 1.67 6.64 4.31
N GLY A 63 2.43 7.28 5.18
CA GLY A 63 1.90 7.63 6.50
C GLY A 63 2.96 8.14 7.47
N PRO A 64 2.58 8.43 8.72
CA PRO A 64 3.54 8.77 9.77
C PRO A 64 4.35 7.53 10.19
N ASP A 65 5.52 7.72 10.79
CA ASP A 65 6.47 6.64 11.13
C ASP A 65 5.87 5.59 12.09
N ASP A 66 4.99 6.02 12.97
CA ASP A 66 4.27 5.15 13.88
C ASP A 66 3.25 4.23 13.18
N PHE A 67 2.90 4.48 11.90
CA PHE A 67 1.97 3.66 11.12
C PHE A 67 2.55 2.29 10.72
N LEU A 68 3.87 2.17 10.61
CA LEU A 68 4.52 0.93 10.20
C LEU A 68 4.27 -0.24 11.18
N PRO A 69 4.40 -0.07 12.51
CA PRO A 69 3.99 -1.07 13.50
C PRO A 69 2.54 -1.54 13.35
N PHE A 70 1.61 -0.61 13.11
CA PHE A 70 0.20 -0.93 12.89
C PHE A 70 0.01 -1.79 11.64
N ALA A 71 0.58 -1.36 10.51
CA ALA A 71 0.49 -2.09 9.26
C ALA A 71 1.13 -3.49 9.36
N THR A 72 2.30 -3.58 9.99
CA THR A 72 3.01 -4.85 10.17
C THR A 72 2.17 -5.85 10.97
N LYS A 73 1.51 -5.40 12.04
CA LYS A 73 0.62 -6.25 12.84
C LYS A 73 -0.63 -6.67 12.07
N LYS A 74 -1.22 -5.76 11.30
CA LYS A 74 -2.42 -6.06 10.49
C LYS A 74 -2.11 -7.04 9.35
N PHE A 75 -0.97 -6.89 8.70
CA PHE A 75 -0.55 -7.77 7.62
C PHE A 75 0.07 -9.10 8.08
N GLU A 76 0.24 -9.32 9.38
CA GLU A 76 0.79 -10.56 9.92
C GLU A 76 0.02 -11.78 9.39
N GLY A 77 0.74 -12.74 8.81
CA GLY A 77 0.14 -13.92 8.19
C GLY A 77 -0.49 -13.71 6.81
N ILE A 78 -0.69 -12.46 6.37
CA ILE A 78 -1.32 -12.11 5.09
C ILE A 78 -0.26 -11.65 4.07
N ALA A 79 0.51 -10.61 4.43
CA ALA A 79 1.54 -10.02 3.60
C ALA A 79 2.85 -9.87 4.39
N LYS A 80 3.97 -9.78 3.69
CA LYS A 80 5.28 -9.54 4.31
C LYS A 80 5.88 -8.26 3.74
N ARG A 81 6.72 -7.59 4.51
CA ARG A 81 7.43 -6.42 4.00
C ARG A 81 8.40 -6.85 2.89
N CYS A 82 8.47 -6.06 1.82
CA CYS A 82 9.42 -6.28 0.75
C CYS A 82 10.87 -6.17 1.25
N SER A 83 11.80 -6.80 0.52
CA SER A 83 13.22 -6.52 0.68
C SER A 83 13.50 -5.03 0.41
N PRO A 84 14.58 -4.44 0.96
CA PRO A 84 14.92 -3.04 0.68
C PRO A 84 15.07 -2.72 -0.81
N GLU A 85 15.58 -3.69 -1.59
CA GLU A 85 15.77 -3.56 -3.03
C GLU A 85 14.44 -3.55 -3.79
N ASP A 86 13.54 -4.49 -3.46
CA ASP A 86 12.20 -4.54 -4.07
C ASP A 86 11.35 -3.35 -3.62
N GLU A 87 11.42 -2.97 -2.33
CA GLU A 87 10.72 -1.80 -1.79
C GLU A 87 11.11 -0.54 -2.57
N ALA A 88 12.41 -0.27 -2.75
CA ALA A 88 12.87 0.88 -3.53
C ALA A 88 12.41 0.86 -5.00
N ARG A 89 12.45 -0.33 -5.64
CA ARG A 89 12.01 -0.50 -7.04
C ARG A 89 10.52 -0.25 -7.21
N ILE A 90 9.69 -0.83 -6.35
CA ILE A 90 8.23 -0.68 -6.38
C ILE A 90 7.83 0.76 -6.05
N LEU A 91 8.46 1.37 -5.03
CA LEU A 91 8.22 2.76 -4.66
C LEU A 91 8.45 3.69 -5.83
N LYS A 92 9.56 3.51 -6.56
CA LYS A 92 9.87 4.31 -7.73
C LYS A 92 8.81 4.16 -8.82
N LYS A 93 8.41 2.93 -9.15
CA LYS A 93 7.36 2.68 -10.16
C LYS A 93 6.03 3.35 -9.82
N ILE A 94 5.66 3.33 -8.55
CA ILE A 94 4.42 3.96 -8.07
C ILE A 94 4.54 5.49 -8.12
N ASP A 95 5.68 6.05 -7.74
CA ASP A 95 5.91 7.50 -7.78
C ASP A 95 5.96 8.02 -9.23
N ASP A 96 6.61 7.28 -10.14
CA ASP A 96 6.64 7.57 -11.59
C ASP A 96 5.22 7.55 -12.20
N GLU A 97 4.35 6.61 -11.77
CA GLU A 97 2.95 6.56 -12.19
C GLU A 97 2.15 7.78 -11.69
N GLU A 98 2.39 8.22 -10.45
CA GLU A 98 1.76 9.42 -9.89
C GLU A 98 2.15 10.68 -10.65
N GLN A 99 3.46 10.87 -10.88
CA GLN A 99 3.97 12.04 -11.60
C GLN A 99 3.50 12.04 -13.07
N GLY A 100 3.48 10.88 -13.72
CA GLY A 100 2.97 10.75 -15.08
C GLY A 100 1.49 11.11 -15.20
N ALA A 101 0.68 10.73 -14.21
CA ALA A 101 -0.74 11.09 -14.17
C ALA A 101 -0.94 12.61 -13.96
N GLU A 102 -0.14 13.26 -13.11
CA GLU A 102 -0.22 14.70 -12.87
C GLU A 102 0.15 15.53 -14.11
N MET A 103 1.19 15.10 -14.85
CA MET A 103 1.58 15.79 -16.10
C MET A 103 0.56 15.60 -17.23
N GLY A 104 -0.16 14.48 -17.27
CA GLY A 104 -1.20 14.20 -18.27
C GLY A 104 -2.46 15.05 -18.11
N VAL A 105 -2.84 15.41 -16.88
CA VAL A 105 -4.02 16.25 -16.63
C VAL A 105 -3.70 17.74 -16.91
N GLY A 106 -2.49 18.20 -16.59
CA GLY A 106 -2.07 19.58 -16.88
C GLY A 106 -1.99 19.92 -18.37
N ALA A 107 -1.70 18.94 -19.22
CA ALA A 107 -1.60 19.13 -20.68
C ALA A 107 -2.96 19.13 -21.41
N ILE A 108 -4.04 18.66 -20.79
CA ILE A 108 -5.39 18.60 -21.39
C ILE A 108 -6.27 19.79 -20.98
N PHE A 109 -5.94 20.46 -19.88
CA PHE A 109 -6.62 21.66 -19.40
C PHE A 109 -5.80 22.95 -19.57
N GLY A 110 -4.69 22.89 -20.34
CA GLY A 110 -3.84 24.03 -20.68
C GLY A 110 -4.13 24.58 -22.07
#